data_AF-O21852-F1
#
_entry.id   AF-O21852-F1
#
_cell.length_a   1.000
_cell.length_b   1.000
_cell.length_c   1.000
_cell.angle_alpha   90.00
_cell.angle_beta   90.00
_cell.angle_gamma   90.00
#
_symmetry.space_group_name_H-M   'P 1'
#
loop_
_entity.id
_entity.type
_entity.pdbx_description
1 polymer ?
#
loop_
_entity_poly.entity_id
_entity_poly.type
_entity_poly.pdbx_seq_one_letter_code
_entity_poly.pdbx_strand_id
1 'polypeptide(L)'
;FLFAYAILRSIPNKLGGVLALAASVLVLFLIPYLHVSKLRSMTFRPLSQILFWTLVTNLLILTWVGSQPVEHPFIIIGQIASISYFTIILVLFP
;
A
#
# COMPACT_ATOMS: atom_id res chain seq x y z
N PHE A 1 -8.04 -2.74 9.71
CA PHE A 1 -9.14 -2.16 8.91
C PHE A 1 -8.91 -0.71 8.51
N LEU A 2 -8.43 0.16 9.41
CA LEU A 2 -8.17 1.59 9.12
C LEU A 2 -7.36 1.85 7.84
N PHE A 3 -6.30 1.08 7.57
CA PHE A 3 -5.51 1.25 6.33
C PHE A 3 -6.36 1.01 5.07
N ALA A 4 -7.18 -0.05 5.04
CA ALA A 4 -8.04 -0.37 3.91
C ALA A 4 -9.18 0.65 3.76
N TYR A 5 -9.68 1.17 4.89
CA TYR A 5 -10.63 2.28 4.91
C TYR A 5 -10.02 3.56 4.33
N ALA A 6 -8.76 3.86 4.62
CA ALA A 6 -8.04 4.99 4.03
C ALA A 6 -7.91 4.86 2.50
N ILE A 7 -7.66 3.65 2.00
CA ILE A 7 -7.62 3.37 0.55
C ILE A 7 -9.00 3.56 -0.09
N LEU A 8 -10.07 3.06 0.54
CA LEU A 8 -11.45 3.22 0.08
C LEU A 8 -11.82 4.70 -0.14
N ARG A 9 -11.54 5.56 0.85
CA ARG A 9 -11.88 6.99 0.81
C ARG A 9 -10.98 7.82 -0.11
N SER A 10 -9.84 7.28 -0.52
CA SER A 10 -8.89 8.01 -1.37
C SER A 10 -9.35 8.11 -2.82
N ILE A 11 -10.24 7.21 -3.27
CA ILE A 11 -10.77 7.19 -4.62
C ILE A 11 -12.15 7.86 -4.65
N PRO A 12 -12.34 8.97 -5.39
CA PRO A 12 -13.62 9.69 -5.47
C PRO A 12 -14.62 8.97 -6.40
N ASN A 13 -14.71 7.64 -6.32
CA ASN A 13 -15.65 6.82 -7.06
C ASN A 13 -16.09 5.62 -6.20
N LYS A 14 -17.41 5.39 -6.14
CA LYS A 14 -17.99 4.34 -5.28
C LYS A 14 -17.53 2.92 -5.66
N LEU A 15 -17.55 2.59 -6.95
CA LEU A 15 -17.10 1.28 -7.44
C LEU A 15 -15.58 1.14 -7.35
N GLY A 16 -14.85 2.18 -7.77
CA GLY A 16 -13.38 2.19 -7.73
C GLY A 16 -12.82 2.03 -6.32
N GLY A 17 -13.41 2.70 -5.32
CA GLY A 17 -13.02 2.56 -3.93
C GLY A 17 -13.22 1.14 -3.39
N VAL A 18 -14.35 0.50 -3.70
CA VAL A 18 -14.62 -0.88 -3.25
C VAL A 18 -13.65 -1.87 -3.90
N LEU A 19 -13.38 -1.70 -5.20
CA LEU A 19 -12.39 -2.51 -5.91
C LEU A 19 -10.99 -2.33 -5.32
N ALA A 20 -10.59 -1.10 -4.99
CA ALA A 20 -9.29 -0.83 -4.38
C ALA A 20 -9.17 -1.39 -2.96
N LEU A 21 -10.24 -1.34 -2.17
CA LEU A 21 -10.29 -2.00 -0.86
C LEU A 21 -10.09 -3.50 -1.01
N ALA A 22 -10.81 -4.16 -1.92
CA ALA A 22 -10.63 -5.58 -2.18
C ALA A 22 -9.21 -5.88 -2.66
N ALA A 23 -8.70 -5.10 -3.61
CA ALA A 23 -7.34 -5.22 -4.13
C ALA A 23 -6.28 -5.05 -3.04
N SER A 24 -6.48 -4.20 -2.04
CA SER A 24 -5.51 -3.98 -0.96
C SER A 24 -5.23 -5.23 -0.12
N VAL A 25 -6.19 -6.17 -0.07
CA VAL A 25 -6.00 -7.47 0.61
C VAL A 25 -5.63 -8.55 -0.40
N LEU A 26 -6.30 -8.57 -1.56
CA LEU A 26 -6.07 -9.58 -2.59
C LEU A 26 -4.67 -9.50 -3.21
N VAL A 27 -4.02 -8.33 -3.20
CA VAL A 27 -2.65 -8.16 -3.69
C VAL A 27 -1.65 -9.06 -2.95
N LEU A 28 -1.94 -9.49 -1.72
CA LEU A 28 -1.10 -10.43 -0.97
C LEU A 28 -0.98 -11.79 -1.67
N PHE A 29 -2.02 -12.23 -2.40
CA PHE A 29 -1.96 -13.46 -3.19
C PHE A 29 -1.05 -13.36 -4.42
N LEU A 30 -0.75 -12.13 -4.87
CA LEU A 30 0.18 -11.89 -5.98
C LEU A 30 1.65 -11.94 -5.53
N ILE A 31 1.94 -11.78 -4.23
CA ILE A 31 3.32 -11.73 -3.71
C ILE A 31 4.19 -12.90 -4.17
N PRO A 32 3.74 -14.18 -4.13
CA PRO A 32 4.57 -15.29 -4.59
C PRO A 32 4.94 -15.20 -6.08
N TYR A 33 4.04 -14.65 -6.91
CA TYR A 33 4.25 -14.49 -8.36
C TYR A 33 5.14 -13.30 -8.69
N LEU A 34 5.22 -12.31 -7.80
CA LEU A 34 6.03 -11.11 -7.95
C LEU A 34 7.48 -11.31 -7.48
N HIS A 35 7.87 -12.51 -7.01
CA HIS A 35 9.22 -12.77 -6.55
C HIS A 35 10.18 -13.07 -7.71
N VAL A 36 10.98 -12.09 -8.14
CA VAL A 36 11.96 -12.24 -9.24
C VAL A 36 13.37 -12.57 -8.73
N SER A 37 13.66 -12.35 -7.44
CA SER A 37 15.01 -12.52 -6.91
C SER A 37 15.42 -13.98 -6.80
N LYS A 38 16.72 -14.22 -6.99
CA LYS A 38 17.34 -15.56 -6.79
C LYS A 38 17.44 -15.96 -5.31
N LEU A 39 17.41 -14.98 -4.40
CA LEU A 39 17.51 -15.21 -2.96
C LEU A 39 16.13 -15.13 -2.32
N ARG A 40 15.75 -16.20 -1.60
CA ARG A 40 14.45 -16.30 -0.91
C ARG A 40 14.29 -15.26 0.20
N SER A 41 15.34 -14.99 0.97
CA SER A 41 15.31 -14.01 2.08
C SER A 41 15.75 -12.62 1.63
N MET A 42 15.24 -11.59 2.31
CA MET A 42 15.69 -10.21 2.16
C MET A 42 16.97 -9.89 2.97
N THR A 43 17.51 -10.83 3.77
CA THR A 43 18.70 -10.59 4.64
C THR A 43 19.91 -10.02 3.89
N PHE A 44 20.15 -10.47 2.66
CA PHE A 44 21.27 -10.03 1.83
C PHE A 44 20.84 -9.10 0.67
N ARG A 45 19.65 -8.48 0.79
CA ARG A 45 19.06 -7.60 -0.23
C ARG A 45 18.78 -6.21 0.37
N PRO A 46 19.80 -5.34 0.54
CA PRO A 46 19.63 -4.07 1.24
C PRO A 46 18.58 -3.16 0.60
N LEU A 47 18.50 -3.11 -0.73
CA LEU A 47 17.45 -2.33 -1.44
C LEU A 47 16.05 -2.84 -1.11
N SER A 48 15.84 -4.15 -1.10
CA SER A 48 14.54 -4.75 -0.77
C SER A 48 14.17 -4.57 0.70
N GLN A 49 15.15 -4.50 1.61
CA GLN A 49 14.89 -4.14 3.02
C GLN A 49 14.40 -2.70 3.15
N ILE A 50 15.02 -1.75 2.44
CA ILE A 50 14.58 -0.34 2.44
C ILE A 50 13.15 -0.24 1.89
N LEU A 51 12.84 -0.93 0.80
CA LEU A 51 11.49 -0.97 0.23
C LEU A 51 10.48 -1.60 1.20
N PHE A 52 10.86 -2.66 1.89
CA PHE A 52 10.02 -3.29 2.92
C PHE A 52 9.72 -2.33 4.08
N TRP A 53 10.73 -1.65 4.62
CA TRP A 53 10.50 -0.66 5.69
C TRP A 53 9.71 0.55 5.22
N THR A 54 9.87 0.94 3.95
CA THR A 54 9.03 1.96 3.32
C THR A 54 7.57 1.50 3.24
N LEU A 55 7.30 0.24 2.86
CA LEU A 55 5.94 -0.32 2.85
C LEU A 55 5.33 -0.33 4.26
N VAL A 56 6.09 -0.76 5.27
CA VAL A 56 5.64 -0.78 6.68
C VAL A 56 5.28 0.62 7.15
N THR A 57 6.14 1.60 6.88
CA THR A 57 5.90 3.01 7.22
C THR A 57 4.66 3.54 6.50
N ASN A 58 4.47 3.17 5.23
CA ASN A 58 3.29 3.58 4.47
C ASN A 58 1.98 2.98 5.03
N LEU A 59 2.00 1.73 5.50
CA LEU A 59 0.85 1.12 6.18
C LEU A 59 0.50 1.84 7.49
N LEU A 60 1.51 2.31 8.23
CA LEU A 60 1.30 3.14 9.43
C LEU A 60 0.67 4.50 9.06
N ILE A 61 1.14 5.14 7.99
CA ILE A 61 0.57 6.40 7.47
C ILE A 61 -0.89 6.19 7.04
N LEU A 62 -1.20 5.14 6.27
CA LEU A 62 -2.57 4.83 5.87
C LEU A 62 -3.48 4.57 7.08
N THR A 63 -2.97 3.86 8.09
CA THR A 63 -3.71 3.62 9.34
C THR A 63 -4.01 4.93 10.06
N TRP A 64 -3.02 5.82 10.14
CA TRP A 64 -3.17 7.14 10.73
C TRP A 64 -4.18 8.00 9.95
N VAL A 65 -4.03 8.15 8.64
CA VAL A 65 -4.97 8.91 7.78
C VAL A 65 -6.38 8.35 7.85
N GLY A 66 -6.54 7.03 7.95
CA GLY A 66 -7.83 6.38 8.12
C GLY A 66 -8.59 6.81 9.39
N SER A 67 -7.87 7.27 10.42
CA SER A 67 -8.45 7.78 11.67
C SER A 67 -8.77 9.28 11.65
N GLN A 68 -8.25 10.02 10.67
CA GLN A 68 -8.43 11.48 10.56
C GLN A 68 -9.72 11.83 9.80
N PRO A 69 -10.29 13.04 9.95
CA PRO A 69 -11.42 13.49 9.15
C PRO A 69 -11.08 13.57 7.65
N VAL A 70 -12.13 13.61 6.80
CA VAL A 70 -11.99 13.74 5.34
C VAL A 70 -11.84 15.22 4.98
N GLU A 71 -10.71 15.80 5.38
CA GLU A 71 -10.40 17.21 5.19
C GLU A 71 -8.98 17.37 4.60
N HIS A 72 -8.69 18.55 4.06
CA HIS A 72 -7.33 18.91 3.68
C HIS A 72 -6.47 19.04 4.96
N PRO A 73 -5.24 18.48 5.02
CA PRO A 73 -4.45 17.86 3.94
C PRO A 73 -4.59 16.34 3.84
N PHE A 74 -5.37 15.70 4.72
CA PHE A 74 -5.43 14.23 4.86
C PHE A 74 -5.96 13.51 3.63
N ILE A 75 -6.81 14.16 2.81
CA ILE A 75 -7.27 13.60 1.53
C ILE A 75 -6.08 13.34 0.60
N ILE A 76 -5.22 14.34 0.39
CA ILE A 76 -4.07 14.25 -0.52
C ILE A 76 -3.05 13.24 0.00
N ILE A 77 -2.78 13.27 1.31
CA ILE A 77 -1.87 12.31 1.95
C ILE A 77 -2.38 10.88 1.76
N GLY A 78 -3.69 10.64 1.96
CA GLY A 78 -4.30 9.33 1.74
C GLY A 78 -4.17 8.85 0.29
N GLN A 79 -4.38 9.75 -0.68
CA GLN A 79 -4.21 9.44 -2.10
C GLN A 79 -2.79 9.05 -2.45
N ILE A 80 -1.81 9.86 -2.03
CA ILE A 80 -0.39 9.60 -2.29
C ILE A 80 0.04 8.28 -1.62
N ALA A 81 -0.37 8.06 -0.37
CA ALA A 81 -0.08 6.83 0.37
C ALA A 81 -0.72 5.59 -0.26
N SER A 82 -1.94 5.72 -0.79
CA SER A 82 -2.62 4.62 -1.49
C SER A 82 -1.93 4.27 -2.80
N ILE A 83 -1.49 5.27 -3.58
CA ILE A 83 -0.73 5.07 -4.82
C ILE A 83 0.62 4.42 -4.51
N SER A 84 1.35 4.94 -3.51
CA SER A 84 2.65 4.37 -3.14
C SER A 84 2.53 2.94 -2.64
N TYR A 85 1.45 2.57 -1.95
CA TYR A 85 1.19 1.20 -1.50
C TYR A 85 1.15 0.20 -2.66
N PHE A 86 0.32 0.47 -3.68
CA PHE A 86 0.22 -0.42 -4.84
C PHE A 86 1.49 -0.40 -5.69
N THR A 87 2.13 0.76 -5.87
CA THR A 87 3.37 0.89 -6.63
C THR A 87 4.51 0.11 -6.00
N ILE A 88 4.67 0.17 -4.67
CA ILE A 88 5.71 -0.60 -3.97
C ILE A 88 5.52 -2.10 -4.20
N ILE A 89 4.30 -2.60 -4.07
CA ILE A 89 4.01 -4.04 -4.19
C ILE A 89 4.12 -4.53 -5.64
N LEU A 90 3.49 -3.82 -6.59
CA LEU A 90 3.35 -4.32 -7.96
C LEU A 90 4.55 -3.99 -8.87
N VAL A 91 5.27 -2.90 -8.58
CA VAL A 91 6.30 -2.37 -9.49
C VAL A 91 7.70 -2.37 -8.87
N LEU A 92 7.86 -1.97 -7.60
CA LEU A 92 9.19 -1.82 -7.00
C LEU A 92 9.74 -3.11 -6.34
N PHE A 93 8.86 -3.99 -5.87
CA PHE A 93 9.26 -5.25 -5.22
C PHE A 93 9.76 -6.35 -6.15
N PRO A 94 9.15 -6.56 -7.34
CA PRO A 94 9.71 -7.44 -8.36
C PRO A 94 11.17 -7.08 -8.69
#